data_AF-A0A2V5IWN7-F1
#
_entry.id   AF-A0A2V5IWN7-F1
#
_cell.length_a   1.000
_cell.length_b   1.000
_cell.length_c   1.000
_cell.angle_alpha   90.00
_cell.angle_beta   90.00
_cell.angle_gamma   90.00
#
_symmetry.space_group_name_H-M   'P 1'
#
loop_
_entity.id
_entity.type
_entity.pdbx_description
1 polymer ?
#
loop_
_entity_poly.entity_id
_entity_poly.type
_entity_poly.pdbx_seq_one_letter_code
_entity_poly.pdbx_strand_id
1 'polypeptide(L)'
;EDKFPRGLILQDAVVATREVSHQPDGPWPVELENGKTAGALEIQWRFLEAAGKYLQGRDAEIDWLLESWSFVLDSFATNPNALIGGVDWITKRWLLEKFAEAESLSWDDPWLLSLDLEYHNIDPSRGLFFQVKAGKRITDWNQSVRIKNASYRPPANSRAAGRSQAVAWFRDSELPYVINWDSIASGPQDILVMSDPFSTYTSEVSAFLRR
;
A
#
# COMPACT_ATOMS: atom_id res chain seq x y z
N GLU A 1 10.66 -21.26 8.33
CA GLU A 1 10.19 -20.71 9.61
C GLU A 1 11.30 -20.04 10.42
N ASP A 2 12.56 -20.52 10.36
CA ASP A 2 13.70 -19.97 11.15
C ASP A 2 14.11 -18.51 10.88
N LYS A 3 13.49 -17.86 9.90
CA LYS A 3 13.79 -16.47 9.53
C LYS A 3 12.94 -15.45 10.28
N PHE A 4 11.87 -15.88 10.95
CA PHE A 4 10.98 -14.98 11.68
C PHE A 4 11.43 -14.80 13.14
N PRO A 5 11.26 -13.59 13.72
CA PRO A 5 11.53 -13.35 15.12
C PRO A 5 10.58 -14.20 16.00
N ARG A 6 11.15 -14.92 16.98
CA ARG A 6 10.39 -15.82 17.86
C ARG A 6 9.74 -15.08 19.03
N GLY A 7 8.61 -15.62 19.50
CA GLY A 7 7.92 -15.13 20.69
C GLY A 7 7.28 -13.76 20.50
N LEU A 8 6.78 -13.46 19.30
CA LEU A 8 6.05 -12.25 18.94
C LEU A 8 4.58 -12.50 18.58
N ILE A 9 4.07 -13.71 18.87
CA ILE A 9 2.66 -14.02 18.62
C ILE A 9 1.84 -13.27 19.67
N LEU A 10 0.91 -12.44 19.19
CA LEU A 10 0.01 -11.66 20.03
C LEU A 10 -1.00 -12.59 20.72
N GLN A 11 -1.30 -12.33 22.00
CA GLN A 11 -2.30 -13.06 22.76
C GLN A 11 -3.69 -12.99 22.11
N ASP A 12 -4.06 -11.79 21.63
CA ASP A 12 -5.26 -11.56 20.82
C ASP A 12 -4.96 -10.44 19.80
N ALA A 13 -4.80 -10.83 18.54
CA ALA A 13 -4.46 -9.89 17.47
C ALA A 13 -5.57 -8.86 17.18
N VAL A 14 -6.85 -9.23 17.39
CA VAL A 14 -7.99 -8.35 17.11
C VAL A 14 -8.09 -7.27 18.18
N VAL A 15 -7.96 -7.65 19.45
CA VAL A 15 -7.95 -6.70 20.58
C VAL A 15 -6.76 -5.76 20.47
N ALA A 16 -5.55 -6.32 20.31
CA ALA A 16 -4.33 -5.51 20.21
C ALA A 16 -4.40 -4.49 19.05
N THR A 17 -4.94 -4.87 17.89
CA THR A 17 -5.09 -3.95 16.75
C THR A 17 -5.99 -2.76 17.09
N ARG A 18 -7.11 -3.01 17.77
CA ARG A 18 -8.07 -1.95 18.16
C ARG A 18 -7.46 -1.01 19.20
N GLU A 19 -6.80 -1.57 20.21
CA GLU A 19 -6.16 -0.80 21.28
C GLU A 19 -5.05 0.09 20.74
N VAL A 20 -4.18 -0.44 19.87
CA VAL A 20 -3.12 0.33 19.21
C VAL A 20 -3.73 1.44 18.34
N SER A 21 -4.77 1.15 17.58
CA SER A 21 -5.41 2.12 16.69
C SER A 21 -6.08 3.28 17.44
N HIS A 22 -6.63 3.06 18.64
CA HIS A 22 -7.33 4.09 19.41
C HIS A 22 -6.41 4.97 20.26
N GLN A 23 -5.11 4.66 20.32
CA GLN A 23 -4.13 5.41 21.10
C GLN A 23 -3.07 6.01 20.18
N PRO A 24 -3.33 7.08 19.42
CA PRO A 24 -2.40 7.56 18.39
C PRO A 24 -1.09 8.15 18.95
N ASP A 25 -1.03 8.43 20.25
CA ASP A 25 0.16 8.95 20.96
C ASP A 25 0.89 7.89 21.78
N GLY A 26 0.33 6.67 21.86
CA GLY A 26 0.83 5.61 22.72
C GLY A 26 0.64 5.90 24.22
N PRO A 27 1.33 5.15 25.11
CA PRO A 27 2.17 3.99 24.80
C PRO A 27 1.37 2.83 24.21
N TRP A 28 2.01 1.96 23.41
CA TRP A 28 1.36 0.81 22.73
C TRP A 28 1.83 -0.54 23.27
N PRO A 29 1.54 -0.91 24.54
CA PRO A 29 1.81 -2.25 25.02
C PRO A 29 0.87 -3.25 24.34
N VAL A 30 1.38 -4.42 23.99
CA VAL A 30 0.58 -5.56 23.50
C VAL A 30 0.97 -6.83 24.24
N GLU A 31 -0.04 -7.64 24.59
CA GLU A 31 0.17 -8.93 25.23
C GLU A 31 0.53 -10.01 24.21
N LEU A 32 1.45 -10.89 24.59
CA LEU A 32 1.96 -11.98 23.77
C LEU A 32 1.52 -13.33 24.35
N GLU A 33 1.38 -14.36 23.50
CA GLU A 33 0.95 -15.72 23.91
C GLU A 33 1.86 -16.36 24.98
N ASN A 34 3.11 -15.89 25.08
CA ASN A 34 4.05 -16.37 26.08
C ASN A 34 3.89 -15.70 27.46
N GLY A 35 2.80 -14.93 27.65
CA GLY A 35 2.49 -14.20 28.89
C GLY A 35 3.33 -12.94 29.13
N LYS A 36 4.16 -12.54 28.15
CA LYS A 36 4.92 -11.28 28.20
C LYS A 36 4.16 -10.15 27.53
N THR A 37 4.57 -8.93 27.82
CA THR A 37 4.15 -7.71 27.12
C THR A 37 5.31 -7.18 26.28
N ALA A 38 5.03 -6.65 25.10
CA ALA A 38 6.00 -5.94 24.26
C ALA A 38 5.40 -4.63 23.74
N GLY A 39 6.24 -3.69 23.33
CA GLY A 39 5.75 -2.50 22.63
C GLY A 39 5.41 -2.80 21.17
N ALA A 40 4.33 -2.24 20.62
CA ALA A 40 3.98 -2.42 19.21
C ALA A 40 5.10 -1.98 18.25
N LEU A 41 5.80 -0.88 18.58
CA LEU A 41 6.98 -0.44 17.81
C LEU A 41 8.18 -1.35 18.00
N GLU A 42 8.38 -1.92 19.19
CA GLU A 42 9.44 -2.92 19.43
C GLU A 42 9.24 -4.14 18.54
N ILE A 43 7.99 -4.60 18.38
CA ILE A 43 7.66 -5.69 17.46
C ILE A 43 8.07 -5.33 16.03
N GLN A 44 7.73 -4.13 15.56
CA GLN A 44 8.12 -3.65 14.23
C GLN A 44 9.65 -3.65 14.04
N TRP A 45 10.40 -3.14 15.03
CA TRP A 45 11.87 -3.17 15.02
C TRP A 45 12.42 -4.59 14.93
N ARG A 46 11.87 -5.55 15.69
CA ARG A 46 12.32 -6.94 15.65
C ARG A 46 12.04 -7.61 14.30
N PHE A 47 10.97 -7.24 13.60
CA PHE A 47 10.74 -7.69 12.23
C PHE A 47 11.71 -7.02 11.24
N LEU A 48 11.97 -5.73 11.37
CA LEU A 48 12.94 -5.01 10.55
C LEU A 48 14.36 -5.58 10.71
N GLU A 49 14.80 -5.87 11.95
CA GLU A 49 16.09 -6.52 12.22
C GLU A 49 16.20 -7.90 11.55
N ALA A 50 15.13 -8.71 11.66
CA ALA A 50 15.09 -10.00 11.01
C ALA A 50 15.13 -9.88 9.49
N ALA A 51 14.38 -8.94 8.91
CA ALA A 51 14.39 -8.67 7.49
C ALA A 51 15.78 -8.23 7.01
N GLY A 52 16.41 -7.27 7.70
CA GLY A 52 17.76 -6.79 7.40
C GLY A 52 18.78 -7.93 7.40
N LYS A 53 18.73 -8.82 8.43
CA LYS A 53 19.64 -9.97 8.51
C LYS A 53 19.59 -10.89 7.28
N TYR A 54 18.44 -11.04 6.63
CA TYR A 54 18.25 -12.02 5.55
C TYR A 54 18.12 -11.42 4.15
N LEU A 55 17.80 -10.13 4.05
CA LEU A 55 17.41 -9.49 2.79
C LEU A 55 18.32 -8.32 2.41
N GLN A 56 19.05 -7.72 3.36
CA GLN A 56 19.93 -6.60 3.06
C GLN A 56 21.01 -7.00 2.04
N GLY A 57 21.27 -6.12 1.07
CA GLY A 57 22.20 -6.31 -0.03
C GLY A 57 21.70 -7.23 -1.14
N ARG A 58 20.44 -7.68 -1.10
CA ARG A 58 19.86 -8.55 -2.13
C ARG A 58 19.66 -7.82 -3.46
N ASP A 59 19.05 -6.63 -3.38
CA ASP A 59 18.84 -5.73 -4.50
C ASP A 59 18.48 -4.33 -3.98
N ALA A 60 18.54 -3.33 -4.87
CA ALA A 60 18.34 -1.93 -4.52
C ALA A 60 16.92 -1.61 -4.05
N GLU A 61 15.90 -2.35 -4.51
CA GLU A 61 14.51 -2.12 -4.10
C GLU A 61 14.29 -2.59 -2.66
N ILE A 62 14.82 -3.76 -2.32
CA ILE A 62 14.80 -4.30 -0.97
C ILE A 62 15.59 -3.42 0.01
N ASP A 63 16.78 -2.96 -0.37
CA ASP A 63 17.59 -2.08 0.49
C ASP A 63 16.86 -0.76 0.75
N TRP A 64 16.29 -0.17 -0.31
CA TRP A 64 15.47 1.03 -0.18
C TRP A 64 14.23 0.83 0.71
N LEU A 65 13.57 -0.33 0.64
CA LEU A 65 12.42 -0.66 1.50
C LEU A 65 12.84 -0.74 2.97
N LEU A 66 13.95 -1.43 3.28
CA LEU A 66 14.47 -1.56 4.64
C LEU A 66 14.88 -0.20 5.22
N GLU A 67 15.57 0.63 4.43
CA GLU A 67 15.93 2.00 4.82
C GLU A 67 14.71 2.89 5.06
N SER A 68 13.67 2.75 4.23
CA SER A 68 12.43 3.50 4.37
C SER A 68 11.64 3.08 5.61
N TRP A 69 11.60 1.77 5.91
CA TRP A 69 10.96 1.25 7.12
C TRP A 69 11.69 1.74 8.39
N SER A 70 13.02 1.64 8.44
CA SER A 70 13.82 2.18 9.56
C SER A 70 13.55 3.67 9.76
N PHE A 71 13.61 4.45 8.68
CA PHE A 71 13.36 5.89 8.73
C PHE A 71 11.97 6.23 9.30
N VAL A 72 10.93 5.47 8.95
CA VAL A 72 9.58 5.66 9.50
C VAL A 72 9.56 5.37 11.00
N LEU A 73 10.14 4.26 11.46
CA LEU A 73 10.17 3.91 12.88
C LEU A 73 10.97 4.92 13.71
N ASP A 74 12.14 5.35 13.23
CA ASP A 74 12.98 6.35 13.89
C ASP A 74 12.29 7.72 13.96
N SER A 75 11.72 8.17 12.84
CA SER A 75 11.05 9.47 12.76
C SER A 75 9.79 9.48 13.62
N PHE A 76 9.08 8.37 13.71
CA PHE A 76 7.88 8.29 14.54
C PHE A 76 8.19 8.50 16.03
N ALA A 77 9.35 8.01 16.51
CA ALA A 77 9.78 8.22 17.88
C ALA A 77 10.38 9.61 18.15
N THR A 78 11.00 10.25 17.15
CA THR A 78 11.85 11.45 17.36
C THR A 78 11.35 12.72 16.69
N ASN A 79 10.72 12.62 15.52
CA ASN A 79 10.22 13.74 14.73
C ASN A 79 9.09 13.30 13.77
N PRO A 80 7.85 13.12 14.28
CA PRO A 80 6.72 12.68 13.45
C PRO A 80 6.43 13.60 12.27
N ASN A 81 6.75 14.89 12.38
CA ASN A 81 6.55 15.85 11.29
C ASN A 81 7.38 15.53 10.04
N ALA A 82 8.49 14.79 10.17
CA ALA A 82 9.26 14.32 9.03
C ALA A 82 8.49 13.31 8.15
N LEU A 83 7.39 12.75 8.65
CA LEU A 83 6.54 11.77 7.99
C LEU A 83 5.31 12.38 7.31
N ILE A 84 5.10 13.70 7.44
CA ILE A 84 4.01 14.42 6.77
C ILE A 84 4.16 14.28 5.24
N GLY A 85 3.07 13.86 4.61
CA GLY A 85 2.96 13.52 3.18
C GLY A 85 3.43 12.11 2.82
N GLY A 86 3.96 11.34 3.77
CA GLY A 86 4.48 9.98 3.56
C GLY A 86 3.74 8.91 4.37
N VAL A 87 3.30 9.24 5.58
CA VAL A 87 2.44 8.38 6.41
C VAL A 87 1.08 9.03 6.55
N ASP A 88 0.04 8.41 5.98
CA ASP A 88 -1.27 9.03 5.80
C ASP A 88 -1.91 9.51 7.10
N TRP A 89 -1.94 8.65 8.12
CA TRP A 89 -2.62 8.99 9.37
C TRP A 89 -1.92 10.14 10.12
N ILE A 90 -0.58 10.23 10.04
CA ILE A 90 0.19 11.34 10.61
C ILE A 90 -0.12 12.63 9.85
N THR A 91 -0.12 12.54 8.53
CA THR A 91 -0.40 13.68 7.64
C THR A 91 -1.80 14.23 7.86
N LYS A 92 -2.79 13.33 7.90
CA LYS A 92 -4.18 13.68 8.14
C LYS A 92 -4.40 14.24 9.53
N ARG A 93 -3.87 13.58 10.56
CA ARG A 93 -3.97 14.06 11.94
C ARG A 93 -3.41 15.48 12.05
N TRP A 94 -2.22 15.73 11.49
CA TRP A 94 -1.63 17.07 11.44
C TRP A 94 -2.54 18.09 10.74
N LEU A 95 -3.14 17.76 9.59
CA LEU A 95 -4.09 18.65 8.90
C LEU A 95 -5.31 18.99 9.76
N LEU A 96 -5.91 17.96 10.37
CA LEU A 96 -7.11 18.12 11.20
C LEU A 96 -6.82 18.90 12.48
N GLU A 97 -5.69 18.64 13.14
CA GLU A 97 -5.24 19.38 14.32
C GLU A 97 -4.99 20.85 13.98
N LYS A 98 -4.30 21.15 12.87
CA LYS A 98 -4.06 22.53 12.43
C LYS A 98 -5.35 23.27 12.13
N PHE A 99 -6.32 22.59 11.52
CA PHE A 99 -7.62 23.17 11.23
C PHE A 99 -8.43 23.41 12.51
N ALA A 100 -8.49 22.42 13.40
CA ALA A 100 -9.18 22.54 14.67
C ALA A 100 -8.61 23.67 15.54
N GLU A 101 -7.28 23.81 15.60
CA GLU A 101 -6.60 24.91 16.29
C GLU A 101 -6.96 26.28 15.69
N ALA A 102 -6.94 26.40 14.36
CA ALA A 102 -7.20 27.66 13.67
C ALA A 102 -8.66 28.14 13.84
N GLU A 103 -9.61 27.21 13.78
CA GLU A 103 -11.05 27.49 13.86
C GLU A 103 -11.62 27.30 15.29
N SER A 104 -10.76 26.99 16.27
CA SER A 104 -11.15 26.71 17.66
C SER A 104 -12.22 25.62 17.81
N LEU A 105 -12.10 24.55 17.04
CA LEU A 105 -13.03 23.41 17.03
C LEU A 105 -12.61 22.32 18.01
N SER A 106 -13.59 21.58 18.53
CA SER A 106 -13.33 20.33 19.24
C SER A 106 -13.08 19.17 18.26
N TRP A 107 -12.49 18.08 18.76
CA TRP A 107 -12.21 16.91 17.93
C TRP A 107 -13.47 16.18 17.42
N ASP A 108 -14.60 16.39 18.09
CA ASP A 108 -15.90 15.81 17.72
C ASP A 108 -16.71 16.69 16.75
N ASP A 109 -16.14 17.81 16.28
CA ASP A 109 -16.85 18.71 15.36
C ASP A 109 -17.09 18.04 13.98
N PRO A 110 -18.32 18.07 13.44
CA PRO A 110 -18.63 17.51 12.12
C PRO A 110 -17.77 18.03 10.96
N TRP A 111 -17.18 19.22 11.08
CA TRP A 111 -16.23 19.73 10.09
C TRP A 111 -15.00 18.84 9.96
N LEU A 112 -14.48 18.29 11.06
CA LEU A 112 -13.32 17.42 11.02
C LEU A 112 -13.63 16.10 10.32
N LEU A 113 -14.85 15.56 10.47
CA LEU A 113 -15.30 14.40 9.72
C LEU A 113 -15.37 14.69 8.20
N SER A 114 -15.86 15.88 7.82
CA SER A 114 -15.88 16.31 6.42
C SER A 114 -14.47 16.39 5.83
N LEU A 115 -13.51 16.95 6.58
CA LEU A 115 -12.11 17.06 6.16
C LEU A 115 -11.39 15.69 6.13
N ASP A 116 -11.72 14.78 7.04
CA ASP A 116 -11.24 13.39 7.02
C ASP A 116 -11.61 12.68 5.71
N LEU A 117 -12.84 12.90 5.22
CA LEU A 117 -13.29 12.41 3.92
C LEU A 117 -12.61 13.13 2.76
N GLU A 118 -12.52 14.47 2.79
CA GLU A 118 -11.92 15.27 1.71
C GLU A 118 -10.41 15.00 1.57
N TYR A 119 -9.72 14.57 2.63
CA TYR A 119 -8.33 14.09 2.56
C TYR A 119 -8.15 12.99 1.50
N HIS A 120 -9.13 12.11 1.36
CA HIS A 120 -9.10 10.96 0.46
C HIS A 120 -9.67 11.25 -0.94
N ASN A 121 -10.06 12.50 -1.22
CA ASN A 121 -10.56 12.86 -2.54
C ASN A 121 -9.43 12.74 -3.58
N ILE A 122 -9.64 11.91 -4.59
CA ILE A 122 -8.64 11.58 -5.63
C ILE A 122 -8.48 12.67 -6.70
N ASP A 123 -9.35 13.69 -6.71
CA ASP A 123 -9.20 14.84 -7.59
C ASP A 123 -8.01 15.71 -7.15
N PRO A 124 -6.94 15.82 -7.96
CA PRO A 124 -5.75 16.59 -7.59
C PRO A 124 -5.99 18.07 -7.32
N SER A 125 -7.09 18.64 -7.83
CA SER A 125 -7.45 20.04 -7.62
C SER A 125 -8.19 20.29 -6.31
N ARG A 126 -8.76 19.24 -5.70
CA ARG A 126 -9.63 19.34 -4.52
C ARG A 126 -9.08 18.61 -3.30
N GLY A 127 -8.55 17.40 -3.48
CA GLY A 127 -8.16 16.55 -2.38
C GLY A 127 -7.09 17.17 -1.49
N LEU A 128 -7.32 17.18 -0.18
CA LEU A 128 -6.44 17.86 0.77
C LEU A 128 -5.04 17.26 0.78
N PHE A 129 -4.91 15.95 0.56
CA PHE A 129 -3.59 15.29 0.45
C PHE A 129 -2.72 15.92 -0.65
N PHE A 130 -3.30 16.27 -1.81
CA PHE A 130 -2.54 16.85 -2.93
C PHE A 130 -2.02 18.26 -2.64
N GLN A 131 -2.53 18.93 -1.62
CA GLN A 131 -2.07 20.25 -1.18
C GLN A 131 -0.95 20.17 -0.13
N VAL A 132 -0.67 18.97 0.40
CA VAL A 132 0.38 18.76 1.40
C VAL A 132 1.77 18.98 0.80
N LYS A 133 2.55 19.85 1.41
CA LYS A 133 3.96 20.08 1.07
C LYS A 133 4.86 19.19 1.92
N ALA A 134 5.14 18.01 1.41
CA ALA A 134 6.01 17.05 2.07
C ALA A 134 7.48 17.52 2.07
N GLY A 135 8.27 17.01 3.02
CA GLY A 135 9.73 17.20 3.01
C GLY A 135 10.39 16.57 1.78
N LYS A 136 11.63 16.97 1.46
CA LYS A 136 12.36 16.51 0.27
C LYS A 136 12.40 14.99 0.15
N ARG A 137 12.75 14.28 1.24
CA ARG A 137 12.85 12.80 1.24
C ARG A 137 11.52 12.13 0.84
N ILE A 138 10.42 12.55 1.45
CA ILE A 138 9.07 12.03 1.15
C ILE A 138 8.63 12.41 -0.27
N THR A 139 8.96 13.63 -0.72
CA THR A 139 8.68 14.07 -2.09
C THR A 139 9.39 13.19 -3.11
N ASP A 140 10.69 12.94 -2.91
CA ASP A 140 11.50 12.10 -3.78
C ASP A 140 10.95 10.65 -3.79
N TRP A 141 10.57 10.12 -2.62
CA TRP A 141 9.89 8.81 -2.50
C TRP A 141 8.61 8.77 -3.34
N ASN A 142 7.66 9.68 -3.08
CA ASN A 142 6.37 9.71 -3.79
C ASN A 142 6.53 9.86 -5.31
N GLN A 143 7.62 10.49 -5.78
CA GLN A 143 7.94 10.58 -7.20
C GLN A 143 8.54 9.30 -7.77
N SER A 144 9.44 8.64 -7.02
CA SER A 144 10.14 7.43 -7.47
C SER A 144 9.21 6.26 -7.85
N VAL A 145 8.05 6.17 -7.20
CA VAL A 145 7.07 5.09 -7.40
C VAL A 145 5.99 5.41 -8.44
N ARG A 146 5.94 6.64 -8.99
CA ARG A 146 4.90 7.06 -9.94
C ARG A 146 5.21 6.60 -11.36
N ILE A 147 4.44 5.64 -11.86
CA ILE A 147 4.51 5.16 -13.24
C ILE A 147 3.46 5.89 -14.10
N LYS A 148 3.88 6.91 -14.85
CA LYS A 148 2.99 7.80 -15.64
C LYS A 148 2.02 7.07 -16.58
N ASN A 149 2.44 5.92 -17.10
CA ASN A 149 1.70 5.21 -18.14
C ASN A 149 0.93 4.00 -17.60
N ALA A 150 0.94 3.76 -16.28
CA ALA A 150 0.30 2.58 -15.67
C ALA A 150 -1.22 2.56 -15.84
N SER A 151 -1.85 3.72 -16.09
CA SER A 151 -3.29 3.80 -16.38
C SER A 151 -3.70 3.12 -17.70
N TYR A 152 -2.75 2.90 -18.61
CA TYR A 152 -3.02 2.28 -19.92
C TYR A 152 -1.96 1.26 -20.37
N ARG A 153 -0.92 1.02 -19.57
CA ARG A 153 0.08 -0.03 -19.81
C ARG A 153 0.03 -1.07 -18.70
N PRO A 154 -0.16 -2.36 -19.03
CA PRO A 154 -0.13 -3.42 -18.03
C PRO A 154 1.30 -3.68 -17.51
N PRO A 155 1.44 -4.35 -16.36
CA PRO A 155 2.70 -4.98 -15.97
C PRO A 155 3.15 -5.99 -17.04
N ALA A 156 4.36 -5.82 -17.57
CA ALA A 156 4.87 -6.61 -18.70
C ALA A 156 5.31 -8.04 -18.33
N ASN A 157 5.49 -8.33 -17.04
CA ASN A 157 6.03 -9.56 -16.49
C ASN A 157 4.97 -10.45 -15.83
N SER A 158 3.70 -10.31 -16.25
CA SER A 158 2.58 -11.10 -15.71
C SER A 158 1.53 -11.32 -16.78
N ARG A 159 0.57 -12.21 -16.50
CA ARG A 159 -0.58 -12.48 -17.38
C ARG A 159 -1.44 -11.26 -17.68
N ALA A 160 -1.27 -10.15 -16.94
CA ALA A 160 -1.90 -8.88 -17.26
C ALA A 160 -1.45 -8.33 -18.62
N ALA A 161 -0.25 -8.68 -19.10
CA ALA A 161 0.25 -8.30 -20.42
C ALA A 161 -0.64 -8.90 -21.54
N GLY A 162 -0.80 -10.22 -21.56
CA GLY A 162 -1.69 -10.91 -22.49
C GLY A 162 -3.15 -10.47 -22.32
N ARG A 163 -3.63 -10.32 -21.07
CA ARG A 163 -4.99 -9.83 -20.82
C ARG A 163 -5.24 -8.44 -21.42
N SER A 164 -4.31 -7.51 -21.26
CA SER A 164 -4.43 -6.17 -21.85
C SER A 164 -4.43 -6.20 -23.37
N GLN A 165 -3.68 -7.12 -23.99
CA GLN A 165 -3.72 -7.31 -25.44
C GLN A 165 -5.10 -7.77 -25.91
N ALA A 166 -5.72 -8.72 -25.20
CA ALA A 166 -7.08 -9.15 -25.49
C ALA A 166 -8.09 -8.00 -25.33
N VAL A 167 -8.03 -7.24 -24.23
CA VAL A 167 -8.89 -6.07 -24.01
C VAL A 167 -8.75 -5.06 -25.15
N ALA A 168 -7.53 -4.74 -25.56
CA ALA A 168 -7.28 -3.78 -26.64
C ALA A 168 -7.84 -4.26 -27.98
N TRP A 169 -7.76 -5.56 -28.28
CA TRP A 169 -8.29 -6.15 -29.50
C TRP A 169 -9.81 -6.19 -29.51
N PHE A 170 -10.43 -6.67 -28.42
CA PHE A 170 -11.87 -6.82 -28.31
C PHE A 170 -12.61 -5.49 -28.18
N ARG A 171 -11.95 -4.41 -27.75
CA ARG A 171 -12.53 -3.06 -27.74
C ARG A 171 -13.05 -2.63 -29.11
N ASP A 172 -12.37 -3.05 -30.17
CA ASP A 172 -12.66 -2.65 -31.55
C ASP A 172 -13.35 -3.81 -32.32
N SER A 173 -13.79 -4.87 -31.62
CA SER A 173 -14.43 -6.07 -32.18
C SER A 173 -15.90 -6.18 -31.79
N GLU A 174 -16.74 -6.70 -32.69
CA GLU A 174 -18.15 -6.98 -32.43
C GLU A 174 -18.40 -8.37 -31.81
N LEU A 175 -17.34 -9.18 -31.66
CA LEU A 175 -17.47 -10.54 -31.12
C LEU A 175 -17.85 -10.51 -29.62
N PRO A 176 -18.74 -11.40 -29.15
CA PRO A 176 -19.01 -11.54 -27.73
C PRO A 176 -17.78 -12.13 -27.02
N TYR A 177 -17.37 -11.51 -25.92
CA TYR A 177 -16.21 -11.96 -25.16
C TYR A 177 -16.45 -11.89 -23.65
N VAL A 178 -15.67 -12.69 -22.92
CA VAL A 178 -15.54 -12.60 -21.46
C VAL A 178 -14.05 -12.61 -21.13
N ILE A 179 -13.59 -11.61 -20.39
CA ILE A 179 -12.19 -11.51 -19.93
C ILE A 179 -12.19 -11.51 -18.41
N ASN A 180 -11.49 -12.48 -17.83
CA ASN A 180 -11.30 -12.65 -16.39
C ASN A 180 -9.81 -12.59 -16.03
N TRP A 181 -9.50 -12.71 -14.73
CA TRP A 181 -8.11 -12.71 -14.25
C TRP A 181 -7.25 -13.81 -14.86
N ASP A 182 -7.84 -14.98 -15.08
CA ASP A 182 -7.20 -16.23 -15.45
C ASP A 182 -7.70 -16.81 -16.78
N SER A 183 -8.54 -16.08 -17.53
CA SER A 183 -9.12 -16.61 -18.76
C SER A 183 -9.62 -15.52 -19.69
N ILE A 184 -9.64 -15.84 -20.99
CA ILE A 184 -10.26 -15.07 -22.06
C ILE A 184 -11.15 -16.03 -22.85
N ALA A 185 -12.40 -15.64 -23.12
CA ALA A 185 -13.33 -16.43 -23.90
C ALA A 185 -13.96 -15.59 -25.01
N SER A 186 -14.17 -16.19 -26.19
CA SER A 186 -14.86 -15.61 -27.34
C SER A 186 -16.06 -16.45 -27.80
N GLY A 187 -16.54 -17.35 -26.93
CA GLY A 187 -17.67 -18.25 -27.15
C GLY A 187 -17.67 -19.41 -26.15
N PRO A 188 -18.73 -20.25 -26.09
CA PRO A 188 -18.86 -21.31 -25.10
C PRO A 188 -17.77 -22.39 -25.14
N GLN A 189 -17.09 -22.55 -26.28
CA GLN A 189 -16.06 -23.56 -26.50
C GLN A 189 -14.68 -22.95 -26.81
N ASP A 190 -14.60 -21.62 -26.91
CA ASP A 190 -13.36 -20.93 -27.25
C ASP A 190 -12.88 -20.13 -26.04
N ILE A 191 -12.11 -20.82 -25.19
CA ILE A 191 -11.60 -20.31 -23.92
C ILE A 191 -10.08 -20.55 -23.86
N LEU A 192 -9.33 -19.47 -23.68
CA LEU A 192 -7.91 -19.49 -23.32
C LEU A 192 -7.76 -19.36 -21.80
N VAL A 193 -7.14 -20.34 -21.17
CA VAL A 193 -6.82 -20.34 -19.73
C VAL A 193 -5.41 -19.80 -19.50
N MET A 194 -5.27 -18.88 -18.54
CA MET A 194 -4.07 -18.19 -18.10
C MET A 194 -3.80 -18.43 -16.60
N SER A 195 -3.57 -19.68 -16.24
CA SER A 195 -3.47 -20.12 -14.83
C SER A 195 -2.22 -19.63 -14.11
N ASP A 196 -1.09 -19.45 -14.79
CA ASP A 196 0.16 -18.99 -14.19
C ASP A 196 0.19 -17.44 -14.12
N PRO A 197 0.15 -16.82 -12.93
CA PRO A 197 0.21 -15.35 -12.85
C PRO A 197 1.53 -14.75 -13.36
N PHE A 198 2.62 -15.52 -13.41
CA PHE A 198 3.96 -15.06 -13.79
C PHE A 198 4.26 -15.19 -15.29
N SER A 199 3.49 -16.00 -16.02
CA SER A 199 3.59 -16.06 -17.48
C SER A 199 2.85 -14.89 -18.13
N THR A 200 3.36 -14.35 -19.24
CA THR A 200 2.80 -13.16 -19.88
C THR A 200 1.59 -13.44 -20.78
N TYR A 201 1.49 -14.67 -21.31
CA TYR A 201 0.46 -15.13 -22.26
C TYR A 201 0.31 -14.31 -23.55
N THR A 202 1.27 -13.46 -23.90
CA THR A 202 1.15 -12.57 -25.08
C THR A 202 1.09 -13.35 -26.39
N SER A 203 1.84 -14.45 -26.51
CA SER A 203 1.85 -15.27 -27.73
C SER A 203 0.58 -16.12 -27.86
N GLU A 204 0.12 -16.68 -26.75
CA GLU A 204 -1.09 -17.49 -26.63
C GLU A 204 -2.33 -16.65 -26.93
N VAL A 205 -2.40 -15.44 -26.38
CA VAL A 205 -3.47 -14.48 -26.69
C VAL A 205 -3.40 -14.08 -28.16
N SER A 206 -2.22 -13.78 -28.70
CA SER A 206 -2.07 -13.48 -30.14
C SER A 206 -2.52 -14.62 -31.05
N ALA A 207 -2.38 -15.88 -30.61
CA ALA A 207 -2.84 -17.05 -31.36
C ALA A 207 -4.35 -17.26 -31.21
N PHE A 208 -4.89 -17.00 -30.02
CA PHE A 208 -6.32 -17.07 -29.72
C PHE A 208 -7.11 -16.06 -30.56
N LEU A 209 -6.68 -14.80 -30.61
CA LEU A 209 -7.36 -13.71 -31.32
C LEU A 209 -7.29 -13.79 -32.86
N ARG A 210 -6.50 -14.72 -33.41
CA ARG A 210 -6.35 -14.93 -34.86
C ARG A 210 -7.28 -16.01 -35.42
N ARG A 211 -7.98 -16.73 -34.55
CA ARG A 211 -8.95 -17.77 -34.91
C ARG A 211 -10.27 -17.14 -35.34
#